data_AF-A0A645EZ69-F1
#
_entry.id   AF-A0A645EZ69-F1
#
_cell.length_a   1.000
_cell.length_b   1.000
_cell.length_c   1.000
_cell.angle_alpha   90.00
_cell.angle_beta   90.00
_cell.angle_gamma   90.00
#
_symmetry.space_group_name_H-M   'P 1'
#
loop_
_entity.id
_entity.type
_entity.pdbx_description
1 polymer ?
#
loop_
_entity_poly.entity_id
_entity_poly.type
_entity_poly.pdbx_seq_one_letter_code
_entity_poly.pdbx_strand_id
1 'polypeptide(L)'
;MVWTITIVALAAMLGLSFNSAEHVFALSRSEVCQRQEKLSDEVDEYAVEHSQDIIITDSSIQSIGSPWQTNKNVHPLNRFFWGGWYYHSPFYYEQLKMNGRGGLYSSDFYDEHIQLLNNSPEMLDQLLAYLTDTYGETIAIPVSQEADFTAYRFELVAATNP
;
A
#
# COMPACT_ATOMS: atom_id res chain seq x y z
N MET A 1 -47.31 14.37 34.03
CA MET A 1 -47.34 13.87 32.64
C MET A 1 -46.20 14.54 31.84
N VAL A 2 -44.94 14.28 32.21
CA VAL A 2 -43.73 14.86 31.58
C VAL A 2 -42.58 13.83 31.52
N TRP A 3 -42.66 12.73 32.29
CA TRP A 3 -41.58 11.75 32.44
C TRP A 3 -41.55 10.63 31.40
N THR A 4 -42.60 10.44 30.61
CA THR A 4 -42.68 9.38 29.57
C THR A 4 -42.01 9.77 28.25
N ILE A 5 -41.80 11.07 27.99
CA ILE A 5 -41.22 11.54 26.71
C ILE A 5 -39.69 11.38 26.71
N THR A 6 -39.04 11.47 27.87
CA THR A 6 -37.57 11.41 27.97
C THR A 6 -37.00 10.01 27.74
N ILE A 7 -37.75 8.95 28.05
CA ILE A 7 -37.28 7.56 27.91
C ILE A 7 -37.29 7.10 26.44
N VAL A 8 -38.27 7.55 25.65
CA VAL A 8 -38.36 7.20 24.21
C VAL A 8 -37.24 7.88 23.40
N ALA A 9 -36.87 9.10 23.76
CA ALA A 9 -35.77 9.82 23.10
C ALA A 9 -34.40 9.18 23.36
N LEU A 10 -34.17 8.60 24.56
CA LEU A 10 -32.92 7.90 24.88
C LEU A 10 -32.80 6.55 24.13
N ALA A 11 -33.92 5.84 23.96
CA ALA A 11 -33.95 4.58 23.21
C ALA A 11 -33.72 4.79 21.70
N ALA A 12 -34.22 5.89 21.12
CA ALA A 12 -33.97 6.25 19.73
C ALA A 12 -32.51 6.63 19.47
N MET A 13 -31.86 7.34 20.41
CA MET A 13 -30.43 7.68 20.29
C MET A 13 -29.52 6.46 20.46
N LEU A 14 -29.88 5.50 21.30
CA LEU A 14 -29.15 4.23 21.41
C LEU A 14 -29.34 3.36 20.15
N GLY A 15 -30.55 3.29 19.59
CA GLY A 15 -30.82 2.53 18.35
C GLY A 15 -30.09 3.06 17.12
N LEU A 16 -29.86 4.37 17.04
CA LEU A 16 -29.09 4.98 15.95
C LEU A 16 -27.57 4.77 16.07
N SER A 17 -27.04 4.59 17.28
CA SER A 17 -25.61 4.27 17.49
C SER A 17 -25.24 2.80 17.24
N PHE A 18 -26.20 1.87 17.29
CA PHE A 18 -25.94 0.47 16.89
C PHE A 18 -26.02 0.26 15.38
N ASN A 19 -26.78 1.10 14.67
CA ASN A 19 -26.94 0.99 13.21
C ASN A 19 -25.69 1.44 12.43
N SER A 20 -24.85 2.30 13.02
CA SER A 20 -23.55 2.67 12.43
C SER A 20 -22.51 1.56 12.50
N ALA A 21 -22.54 0.71 13.53
CA ALA A 21 -21.61 -0.42 13.64
C ALA A 21 -21.94 -1.50 12.60
N GLU A 22 -23.22 -1.82 12.40
CA GLU A 22 -23.64 -2.74 11.33
C GLU A 22 -23.40 -2.16 9.93
N HIS A 23 -23.54 -0.85 9.71
CA HIS A 23 -23.16 -0.24 8.43
C HIS A 23 -21.65 -0.28 8.16
N VAL A 24 -20.81 -0.09 9.19
CA VAL A 24 -19.35 -0.23 9.09
C VAL A 24 -18.95 -1.69 8.86
N PHE A 25 -19.63 -2.65 9.50
CA PHE A 25 -19.46 -4.09 9.25
C PHE A 25 -20.05 -4.57 7.91
N ALA A 26 -21.09 -3.92 7.39
CA ALA A 26 -21.62 -4.18 6.05
C ALA A 26 -20.71 -3.59 4.97
N LEU A 27 -20.08 -2.44 5.24
CA LEU A 27 -19.03 -1.86 4.41
C LEU A 27 -17.75 -2.70 4.43
N SER A 28 -17.40 -3.39 5.52
CA SER A 28 -16.30 -4.36 5.53
C SER A 28 -16.58 -5.62 4.68
N ARG A 29 -17.82 -5.79 4.22
CA ARG A 29 -18.23 -6.81 3.24
C ARG A 29 -18.51 -6.22 1.85
N SER A 30 -18.18 -4.95 1.65
CA SER A 30 -18.40 -4.24 0.39
C SER A 30 -17.42 -4.66 -0.70
N GLU A 31 -17.82 -4.44 -1.95
CA GLU A 31 -16.99 -4.66 -3.15
C GLU A 31 -15.62 -3.95 -3.08
N VAL A 32 -15.48 -2.91 -2.26
CA VAL A 32 -14.20 -2.21 -2.06
C VAL A 32 -13.23 -3.11 -1.27
N CYS A 33 -13.68 -3.74 -0.19
CA CYS A 33 -12.85 -4.66 0.60
C CYS A 33 -12.48 -5.90 -0.21
N GLN A 34 -13.41 -6.47 -0.97
CA GLN A 34 -13.14 -7.64 -1.81
C GLN A 34 -12.14 -7.33 -2.94
N ARG A 35 -12.28 -6.15 -3.59
CA ARG A 35 -11.29 -5.71 -4.59
C ARG A 35 -9.92 -5.49 -3.97
N GLN A 36 -9.87 -4.97 -2.74
CA GLN A 36 -8.62 -4.75 -2.03
C GLN A 36 -7.95 -6.06 -1.61
N GLU A 37 -8.71 -7.05 -1.13
CA GLU A 37 -8.19 -8.39 -0.84
C GLU A 37 -7.63 -9.03 -2.11
N LYS A 38 -8.38 -8.98 -3.22
CA LYS A 38 -7.92 -9.48 -4.53
C LYS A 38 -6.63 -8.79 -4.98
N LEU A 39 -6.57 -7.46 -4.94
CA LEU A 39 -5.36 -6.71 -5.28
C LEU A 39 -4.18 -7.07 -4.36
N SER A 40 -4.44 -7.28 -3.07
CA SER A 40 -3.40 -7.69 -2.13
C SER A 40 -2.86 -9.08 -2.45
N ASP A 41 -3.72 -10.02 -2.80
CA ASP A 41 -3.34 -11.38 -3.20
C ASP A 41 -2.52 -11.35 -4.49
N GLU A 42 -2.94 -10.58 -5.51
CA GLU A 42 -2.19 -10.42 -6.77
C GLU A 42 -0.81 -9.79 -6.57
N VAL A 43 -0.70 -8.82 -5.65
CA VAL A 43 0.58 -8.21 -5.31
C VAL A 43 1.48 -9.17 -4.55
N ASP A 44 0.92 -10.00 -3.66
CA ASP A 44 1.70 -11.01 -2.96
C ASP A 44 2.18 -12.11 -3.92
N GLU A 45 1.35 -12.54 -4.87
CA GLU A 45 1.75 -13.44 -5.95
C GLU A 45 2.88 -12.84 -6.79
N TYR A 46 2.73 -11.58 -7.22
CA TYR A 46 3.77 -10.87 -7.97
C TYR A 46 5.10 -10.81 -7.23
N ALA A 47 5.08 -10.50 -5.92
CA ALA A 47 6.29 -10.42 -5.12
C ALA A 47 6.94 -11.80 -4.87
N VAL A 48 6.16 -12.88 -4.81
CA VAL A 48 6.70 -14.25 -4.76
C VAL A 48 7.37 -14.63 -6.07
N GLU A 49 6.76 -14.30 -7.22
CA GLU A 49 7.35 -14.54 -8.55
C GLU A 49 8.63 -13.74 -8.76
N HIS A 50 8.71 -12.55 -8.19
CA HIS A 50 9.88 -11.66 -8.23
C HIS A 50 10.69 -11.72 -6.93
N SER A 51 10.88 -12.91 -6.36
CA SER A 51 11.57 -13.11 -5.07
C SER A 51 13.02 -12.59 -4.97
N GLN A 52 13.65 -12.24 -6.09
CA GLN A 52 14.99 -11.62 -6.12
C GLN A 52 14.95 -10.10 -5.99
N ASP A 53 13.78 -9.50 -6.19
CA ASP A 53 13.58 -8.06 -6.18
C ASP A 53 12.86 -7.62 -4.90
N ILE A 54 13.14 -6.41 -4.46
CA ILE A 54 12.39 -5.70 -3.43
C ILE A 54 11.22 -4.99 -4.11
N ILE A 55 10.02 -5.36 -3.67
CA ILE A 55 8.77 -4.83 -4.18
C ILE A 55 8.28 -3.73 -3.24
N ILE A 56 8.20 -2.50 -3.75
CA ILE A 56 7.70 -1.34 -3.05
C ILE A 56 6.26 -1.09 -3.50
N THR A 57 5.33 -0.93 -2.56
CA THR A 57 3.94 -0.58 -2.84
C THR A 57 3.59 0.75 -2.20
N ASP A 58 2.67 1.52 -2.78
CA ASP A 58 2.20 2.78 -2.20
C ASP A 58 0.72 2.70 -1.77
N SER A 59 0.15 3.84 -1.35
CA SER A 59 -1.24 3.92 -0.89
C SER A 59 -2.30 3.66 -1.97
N SER A 60 -1.90 3.65 -3.24
CA SER A 60 -2.74 3.27 -4.37
C SER A 60 -2.93 1.75 -4.43
N ILE A 61 -1.92 0.99 -4.00
CA ILE A 61 -1.94 -0.48 -3.92
C ILE A 61 -2.49 -0.97 -2.58
N GLN A 62 -2.06 -0.37 -1.47
CA GLN A 62 -2.37 -0.85 -0.12
C GLN A 62 -3.28 0.13 0.61
N SER A 63 -4.53 -0.27 0.83
CA SER A 63 -5.46 0.41 1.74
C SER A 63 -5.22 -0.01 3.19
N ILE A 64 -5.57 0.88 4.13
CA ILE A 64 -5.56 0.64 5.58
C ILE A 64 -6.70 -0.33 5.91
N GLY A 65 -6.50 -1.63 5.69
CA GLY A 65 -7.53 -2.65 5.81
C GLY A 65 -7.00 -3.97 6.36
N SER A 66 -7.32 -4.23 7.63
CA SER A 66 -7.03 -5.41 8.46
C SER A 66 -5.55 -5.72 8.75
N PRO A 67 -5.09 -5.65 10.02
CA PRO A 67 -3.77 -6.15 10.43
C PRO A 67 -3.69 -7.68 10.42
N TRP A 68 -4.82 -8.36 10.18
CA TRP A 68 -4.94 -9.81 10.17
C TRP A 68 -5.52 -10.24 8.83
N GLN A 69 -4.74 -10.96 8.03
CA GLN A 69 -5.23 -11.57 6.80
C GLN A 69 -6.01 -12.86 7.09
N THR A 70 -6.93 -13.16 6.19
CA THR A 70 -7.80 -14.36 6.20
C THR A 70 -7.20 -15.51 5.39
N ASN A 71 -6.14 -15.28 4.61
CA ASN A 71 -5.56 -16.26 3.69
C ASN A 71 -4.21 -16.82 4.18
N LYS A 72 -3.96 -18.11 3.88
CA LYS A 72 -2.90 -18.94 4.49
C LYS A 72 -1.54 -18.86 3.78
N ASN A 73 -1.41 -18.02 2.77
CA ASN A 73 -0.17 -17.91 2.00
C ASN A 73 0.76 -16.93 2.68
N VAL A 74 2.02 -17.35 2.81
CA VAL A 74 3.07 -16.62 3.52
C VAL A 74 3.29 -15.28 2.81
N HIS A 75 3.13 -14.18 3.53
CA HIS A 75 3.46 -12.86 3.01
C HIS A 75 4.90 -12.83 2.47
N PRO A 76 5.12 -12.33 1.25
CA PRO A 76 6.45 -12.17 0.70
C PRO A 76 7.26 -11.21 1.56
N LEU A 77 8.42 -11.67 2.05
CA LEU A 77 9.30 -10.86 2.89
C LEU A 77 9.95 -9.70 2.12
N ASN A 78 9.92 -9.75 0.79
CA ASN A 78 10.47 -8.74 -0.11
C ASN A 78 9.47 -7.63 -0.47
N ARG A 79 8.25 -7.63 0.10
CA ARG A 79 7.25 -6.58 -0.12
C ARG A 79 7.28 -5.51 0.99
N PHE A 80 7.41 -4.24 0.62
CA PHE A 80 7.48 -3.10 1.52
C PHE A 80 6.50 -2.00 1.12
N PHE A 81 5.89 -1.35 2.10
CA PHE A 81 5.05 -0.18 1.86
C PHE A 81 5.87 1.12 1.92
N TRP A 82 5.79 1.93 0.86
CA TRP A 82 6.35 3.28 0.79
C TRP A 82 5.45 4.25 1.57
N GLY A 83 5.86 4.54 2.80
CA GLY A 83 5.28 5.58 3.64
C GLY A 83 4.56 5.07 4.89
N GLY A 84 3.75 5.95 5.48
CA GLY A 84 2.91 5.64 6.63
C GLY A 84 3.67 5.30 7.91
N TRP A 85 3.01 4.57 8.82
CA TRP A 85 3.55 4.20 10.13
C TRP A 85 4.39 2.92 10.10
N TYR A 86 4.44 2.22 8.95
CA TYR A 86 5.05 0.89 8.83
C TYR A 86 6.57 0.91 9.08
N TYR A 87 7.27 1.94 8.61
CA TYR A 87 8.72 2.09 8.81
C TYR A 87 9.12 2.30 10.28
N HIS A 88 8.17 2.63 11.16
CA HIS A 88 8.38 2.71 12.60
C HIS A 88 8.21 1.35 13.32
N SER A 89 7.79 0.30 12.60
CA SER A 89 7.60 -1.02 13.19
C SER A 89 8.94 -1.78 13.26
N PRO A 90 9.19 -2.57 14.32
CA PRO A 90 10.34 -3.48 14.35
C PRO A 90 10.35 -4.49 13.20
N PHE A 91 9.15 -4.90 12.76
CA PHE A 91 8.97 -5.86 11.68
C PHE A 91 9.53 -5.37 10.34
N TYR A 92 9.41 -4.07 10.04
CA TYR A 92 10.02 -3.47 8.86
C TYR A 92 11.54 -3.70 8.80
N TYR A 93 12.25 -3.49 9.91
CA TYR A 93 13.70 -3.68 9.97
C TYR A 93 14.09 -5.18 9.97
N GLU A 94 13.27 -6.05 10.56
CA GLU A 94 13.47 -7.49 10.48
C GLU A 94 13.34 -7.99 9.04
N GLN A 95 12.32 -7.53 8.31
CA GLN A 95 12.15 -7.83 6.89
C GLN A 95 13.35 -7.35 6.06
N LEU A 96 13.80 -6.10 6.24
CA LEU A 96 14.99 -5.59 5.54
C LEU A 96 16.20 -6.48 5.79
N LYS A 97 16.44 -6.85 7.04
CA LYS A 97 17.55 -7.73 7.42
C LYS A 97 17.45 -9.11 6.78
N MET A 98 16.25 -9.69 6.68
CA MET A 98 16.02 -10.97 6.00
C MET A 98 16.29 -10.89 4.49
N ASN A 99 16.12 -9.71 3.88
CA ASN A 99 16.50 -9.43 2.49
C ASN A 99 17.95 -8.92 2.35
N GLY A 100 18.79 -9.07 3.38
CA GLY A 100 20.20 -8.66 3.33
C GLY A 100 20.43 -7.15 3.32
N ARG A 101 19.41 -6.33 3.66
CA ARG A 101 19.47 -4.87 3.65
C ARG A 101 19.50 -4.30 5.08
N GLY A 102 20.31 -3.26 5.27
CA GLY A 102 20.34 -2.49 6.53
C GLY A 102 19.34 -1.33 6.57
N GLY A 103 18.78 -0.96 5.41
CA GLY A 103 17.88 0.17 5.22
C GLY A 103 17.30 0.16 3.81
N LEU A 104 16.28 0.98 3.60
CA LEU A 104 15.72 1.32 2.30
C LEU A 104 15.62 2.84 2.23
N TYR A 105 16.33 3.45 1.31
CA TYR A 105 16.42 4.90 1.12
C TYR A 105 15.87 5.30 -0.25
N SER A 106 15.51 6.57 -0.43
CA SER A 106 14.99 7.04 -1.71
C SER A 106 15.97 6.90 -2.87
N SER A 107 17.28 6.92 -2.62
CA SER A 107 18.30 6.62 -3.63
C SER A 107 18.27 5.16 -4.10
N ASP A 108 17.67 4.24 -3.33
CA ASP A 108 17.60 2.83 -3.69
C ASP A 108 16.56 2.57 -4.79
N PHE A 109 15.68 3.53 -5.13
CA PHE A 109 14.77 3.39 -6.27
C PHE A 109 15.48 3.19 -7.62
N TYR A 110 16.78 3.52 -7.70
CA TYR A 110 17.63 3.30 -8.87
C TYR A 110 18.38 1.94 -8.85
N ASP A 111 18.15 1.11 -7.83
CA ASP A 111 18.65 -0.26 -7.79
C ASP A 111 17.88 -1.12 -8.79
N GLU A 112 18.58 -1.93 -9.59
CA GLU A 112 17.96 -2.81 -10.58
C GLU A 112 17.04 -3.88 -9.96
N HIS A 113 17.22 -4.15 -8.66
CA HIS A 113 16.42 -5.07 -7.87
C HIS A 113 15.31 -4.39 -7.08
N ILE A 114 15.01 -3.10 -7.29
CA ILE A 114 13.88 -2.43 -6.66
C ILE A 114 12.82 -2.08 -7.69
N GLN A 115 11.59 -2.47 -7.40
CA GLN A 115 10.43 -2.17 -8.24
C GLN A 115 9.35 -1.47 -7.43
N LEU A 116 8.72 -0.45 -8.01
CA LEU A 116 7.49 0.15 -7.47
C LEU A 116 6.28 -0.47 -8.17
N LEU A 117 5.34 -1.00 -7.41
CA LEU A 117 3.99 -1.28 -7.89
C LEU A 117 3.11 -0.08 -7.65
N ASN A 118 2.46 0.39 -8.71
CA ASN A 118 1.60 1.56 -8.67
C ASN A 118 0.36 1.34 -9.55
N ASN A 119 -0.78 1.88 -9.12
CA ASN A 119 -2.02 1.91 -9.91
C ASN A 119 -2.66 3.31 -9.97
N SER A 120 -1.93 4.35 -9.55
CA SER A 120 -2.36 5.75 -9.57
C SER A 120 -1.27 6.61 -10.23
N PRO A 121 -1.54 7.14 -11.43
CA PRO A 121 -0.64 8.07 -12.11
C PRO A 121 -0.23 9.26 -11.25
N GLU A 122 -1.15 9.76 -10.42
CA GLU A 122 -0.89 10.89 -9.53
C GLU A 122 0.17 10.57 -8.47
N MET A 123 0.15 9.36 -7.91
CA MET A 123 1.15 8.90 -6.94
C MET A 123 2.51 8.68 -7.61
N LEU A 124 2.50 8.12 -8.82
CA LEU A 124 3.71 7.94 -9.62
C LEU A 124 4.36 9.29 -9.96
N ASP A 125 3.57 10.26 -10.43
CA ASP A 125 4.03 11.61 -10.77
C ASP A 125 4.62 12.33 -9.56
N GLN A 126 4.03 12.17 -8.37
CA GLN A 126 4.57 12.74 -7.14
C GLN A 126 5.94 12.14 -6.77
N LEU A 127 6.10 10.81 -6.88
CA LEU A 127 7.38 10.17 -6.66
C LEU A 127 8.41 10.62 -7.71
N LEU A 128 8.02 10.67 -9.00
CA LEU A 128 8.89 11.09 -10.09
C LEU A 128 9.38 12.52 -9.90
N ALA A 129 8.50 13.43 -9.50
CA ALA A 129 8.86 14.81 -9.20
C ALA A 129 9.86 14.87 -8.04
N TYR A 130 9.62 14.13 -6.96
CA TYR A 130 10.53 14.07 -5.82
C TYR A 130 11.91 13.51 -6.19
N LEU A 131 11.96 12.38 -6.91
CA LEU A 131 13.20 11.76 -7.36
C LEU A 131 13.97 12.68 -8.32
N THR A 132 13.24 13.34 -9.23
CA THR A 132 13.81 14.29 -10.18
C THR A 132 14.45 15.50 -9.50
N ASP A 133 13.74 16.10 -8.54
CA ASP A 133 14.24 17.25 -7.78
C ASP A 133 15.43 16.87 -6.88
N THR A 134 15.44 15.66 -6.33
CA THR A 134 16.45 15.21 -5.36
C THR A 134 17.73 14.70 -6.02
N TYR A 135 17.62 13.94 -7.11
CA TYR A 135 18.73 13.18 -7.69
C TYR A 135 19.04 13.56 -9.15
N GLY A 136 18.18 14.34 -9.82
CA GLY A 136 18.28 14.69 -11.22
C GLY A 136 17.23 13.99 -12.09
N GLU A 137 17.12 14.41 -13.35
CA GLU A 137 16.10 13.94 -14.30
C GLU A 137 15.92 12.41 -14.24
N THR A 138 14.73 11.98 -13.81
CA THR A 138 14.40 10.58 -13.53
C THR A 138 13.25 10.14 -14.42
N ILE A 139 13.36 8.93 -14.98
CA ILE A 139 12.28 8.28 -15.74
C ILE A 139 11.80 7.03 -15.02
N ALA A 140 10.49 6.77 -15.10
CA ALA A 140 9.90 5.50 -14.73
C ALA A 140 9.79 4.60 -15.96
N ILE A 141 10.33 3.39 -15.87
CA ILE A 141 10.30 2.37 -16.93
C ILE A 141 9.35 1.26 -16.48
N PRO A 142 8.23 1.03 -17.20
CA PRO A 142 7.35 -0.09 -16.88
C PRO A 142 8.06 -1.42 -17.19
N VAL A 143 8.11 -2.31 -16.21
CA VAL A 143 8.76 -3.64 -16.32
C VAL A 143 7.76 -4.79 -16.34
N SER A 144 6.58 -4.62 -15.74
CA SER A 144 5.42 -5.50 -15.92
C SER A 144 4.13 -4.70 -15.90
N GLN A 145 3.13 -5.18 -16.63
CA GLN A 145 1.79 -4.60 -16.64
C GLN A 145 0.79 -5.68 -16.26
N GLU A 146 0.25 -5.58 -15.06
CA GLU A 146 -0.81 -6.44 -14.56
C GLU A 146 -2.18 -5.80 -14.76
N ALA A 147 -3.25 -6.54 -14.47
CA ALA A 147 -4.61 -6.05 -14.64
C ALA A 147 -4.92 -4.83 -13.74
N ASP A 148 -4.45 -4.87 -12.49
CA ASP A 148 -4.82 -3.90 -11.45
C ASP A 148 -3.64 -3.00 -11.00
N PHE A 149 -2.43 -3.17 -11.55
CA PHE A 149 -1.26 -2.32 -11.29
C PHE A 149 -0.18 -2.44 -12.39
N THR A 150 0.78 -1.51 -12.39
CA THR A 150 2.00 -1.57 -13.21
C THR A 150 3.22 -1.56 -12.31
N ALA A 151 4.20 -2.40 -12.63
CA ALA A 151 5.50 -2.43 -11.97
C ALA A 151 6.48 -1.52 -12.71
N TYR A 152 7.19 -0.67 -11.98
CA TYR A 152 8.13 0.32 -12.51
C TYR A 152 9.51 0.16 -11.89
N ARG A 153 10.55 0.39 -12.71
CA ARG A 153 11.92 0.68 -12.28
C ARG A 153 12.27 2.13 -12.61
N PHE A 154 13.24 2.70 -11.91
CA PHE A 154 13.62 4.10 -12.12
C PHE A 154 15.06 4.19 -12.60
N GLU A 155 15.29 5.09 -13.54
CA GLU A 155 16.62 5.37 -14.08
C GLU A 155 16.87 6.87 -14.12
N LEU A 156 18.12 7.25 -13.87
CA LEU A 156 18.59 8.62 -14.10
C LEU A 156 18.85 8.82 -15.59
N VAL A 157 18.30 9.89 -16.16
CA VAL A 157 18.63 10.32 -17.51
C VAL A 157 20.06 10.83 -17.47
N ALA A 158 20.98 10.12 -18.13
CA ALA A 158 22.35 10.58 -18.26
C ALA A 158 22.34 11.99 -18.85
N ALA A 159 22.98 12.94 -18.17
CA ALA A 159 23.13 14.29 -18.69
C ALA A 159 23.77 14.19 -20.07
N THR A 160 23.01 14.50 -21.11
CA THR A 160 23.54 14.71 -22.44
C THR A 160 24.41 15.95 -22.35
N ASN A 161 25.72 15.76 -22.18
CA ASN A 161 26.68 16.84 -22.25
C ASN A 161 26.47 17.58 -23.57
N PRO A 162 26.16 18.89 -23.56
CA PRO A 162 26.02 19.68 -24.77
C PRO A 162 27.34 19.83 -25.53
#